data_AF-A0A2M7KJD2-F1
#
_entry.id   AF-A0A2M7KJD2-F1
#
_cell.length_a   1.000
_cell.length_b   1.000
_cell.length_c   1.000
_cell.angle_alpha   90.00
_cell.angle_beta   90.00
_cell.angle_gamma   90.00
#
_symmetry.space_group_name_H-M   'P 1'
#
loop_
_entity.id
_entity.type
_entity.pdbx_description
1 polymer ?
#
loop_
_entity_poly.entity_id
_entity_poly.type
_entity_poly.pdbx_seq_one_letter_code
_entity_poly.pdbx_strand_id
1 'polypeptide(L)'
;REYKAAEAAFASTLTKTAMPTDLFVQVTGLTDGWTAAKQVNGGPLEAITVHGGAGYTNLDLNPADVAVVVGHPVTCSNPAVRLVVWWTESGLEVYAQNPTNAAITCTLHASDAFKGLPAGEKTVTLAAGGVASVSWQ
;
A
#
# COMPACT_ATOMS: atom_id res chain seq x y z
N ARG A 1 -3.60 11.62 -14.42
CA ARG A 1 -4.22 10.42 -15.05
C ARG A 1 -4.87 9.60 -13.95
N GLU A 2 -6.04 9.01 -14.21
CA GLU A 2 -6.74 8.13 -13.27
C GLU A 2 -6.38 6.68 -13.58
N TYR A 3 -6.03 5.93 -12.54
CA TYR A 3 -5.80 4.49 -12.60
C TYR A 3 -6.58 3.82 -11.47
N LYS A 4 -6.92 2.55 -11.66
CA LYS A 4 -7.62 1.74 -10.66
C LYS A 4 -6.69 0.67 -10.12
N ALA A 5 -6.63 0.53 -8.81
CA ALA A 5 -5.94 -0.59 -8.18
C ALA A 5 -6.70 -1.89 -8.43
N ALA A 6 -5.97 -2.95 -8.81
CA ALA A 6 -6.46 -4.32 -8.83
C ALA A 6 -5.80 -5.06 -7.65
N GLU A 7 -6.56 -5.83 -6.88
CA GLU A 7 -6.01 -6.60 -5.75
C GLU A 7 -5.15 -5.73 -4.79
N ALA A 8 -5.65 -4.52 -4.52
CA ALA A 8 -5.07 -3.51 -3.63
C ALA A 8 -3.84 -2.72 -4.13
N ALA A 9 -3.36 -2.95 -5.35
CA ALA A 9 -2.33 -2.11 -5.96
C ALA A 9 -2.54 -1.88 -7.47
N PHE A 10 -1.97 -0.79 -7.97
CA PHE A 10 -1.82 -0.50 -9.39
C PHE A 10 -0.34 -0.62 -9.73
N ALA A 11 0.00 -1.43 -10.73
CA ALA A 11 1.36 -1.56 -11.24
C ALA A 11 1.39 -1.28 -12.76
N SER A 12 2.31 -0.43 -13.21
CA SER A 12 2.42 -0.09 -14.64
C SER A 12 3.78 0.50 -14.99
N THR A 13 4.11 0.50 -16.28
CA THR A 13 5.23 1.27 -16.82
C THR A 13 4.68 2.49 -17.55
N LEU A 14 5.12 3.66 -17.13
CA LEU A 14 4.77 4.94 -17.72
C LEU A 14 5.92 5.41 -18.61
N THR A 15 5.61 5.72 -19.85
CA THR A 15 6.60 6.20 -20.81
C THR A 15 7.09 7.60 -20.45
N LYS A 16 8.38 7.85 -20.68
CA LYS A 16 9.01 9.17 -20.62
C LYS A 16 8.19 10.18 -21.41
N THR A 17 8.10 11.39 -20.88
CA THR A 17 7.45 12.51 -21.58
C THR A 17 8.49 13.33 -22.34
N ALA A 18 8.10 13.91 -23.48
CA ALA A 18 8.99 14.74 -24.28
C ALA A 18 9.22 16.14 -23.67
N MET A 19 8.29 16.61 -22.83
CA MET A 19 8.37 17.89 -22.14
C MET A 19 8.57 17.64 -20.64
N PRO A 20 9.50 18.35 -19.98
CA PRO A 20 9.72 18.14 -18.57
C PRO A 20 8.46 18.43 -17.75
N THR A 21 7.90 17.41 -17.10
CA THR A 21 6.71 17.54 -16.26
C THR A 21 6.62 16.44 -15.24
N ASP A 22 6.11 16.79 -14.07
CA ASP A 22 5.56 15.81 -13.14
C ASP A 22 4.22 15.33 -13.66
N LEU A 23 4.01 14.02 -13.67
CA LEU A 23 2.70 13.44 -13.90
C LEU A 23 1.97 13.29 -12.57
N PHE A 24 0.87 14.02 -12.41
CA PHE A 24 -0.07 13.78 -11.32
C PHE A 24 -0.91 12.53 -11.58
N VAL A 25 -0.91 11.64 -10.60
CA VAL A 25 -1.53 10.32 -10.63
C VAL A 25 -2.55 10.23 -9.51
N GLN A 26 -3.77 9.84 -9.88
CA GLN A 26 -4.81 9.44 -8.94
C GLN A 26 -5.01 7.93 -9.08
N VAL A 27 -5.00 7.22 -7.95
CA VAL A 27 -5.29 5.79 -7.88
C VAL A 27 -6.54 5.56 -7.05
N THR A 28 -7.58 5.02 -7.68
CA THR A 28 -8.87 4.74 -7.03
C THR A 28 -8.99 3.28 -6.62
N GLY A 29 -9.95 3.00 -5.73
CA GLY A 29 -10.20 1.66 -5.20
C GLY A 29 -9.32 1.30 -4.00
N LEU A 30 -8.71 2.30 -3.37
CA LEU A 30 -8.00 2.15 -2.10
C LEU A 30 -8.98 2.27 -0.94
N THR A 31 -8.55 1.88 0.26
CA THR A 31 -9.28 2.12 1.50
C THR A 31 -8.54 3.13 2.36
N ASP A 32 -9.28 4.07 2.96
CA ASP A 32 -8.74 5.06 3.90
C ASP A 32 -8.22 4.41 5.20
N GLY A 33 -8.54 3.12 5.41
CA GLY A 33 -8.14 2.40 6.62
C GLY A 33 -6.73 1.85 6.64
N TRP A 34 -6.05 1.80 5.49
CA TRP A 34 -4.76 1.12 5.35
C TRP A 34 -3.72 2.08 4.79
N THR A 35 -2.49 1.98 5.30
CA THR A 35 -1.34 2.67 4.70
C THR A 35 -1.27 2.35 3.20
N ALA A 36 -1.08 3.39 2.40
CA ALA A 36 -0.74 3.26 0.99
C ALA A 36 0.66 3.82 0.74
N ALA A 37 1.31 3.29 -0.28
CA ALA A 37 2.62 3.73 -0.72
C ALA A 37 2.71 3.73 -2.25
N LYS A 38 3.70 4.44 -2.77
CA LYS A 38 4.22 4.25 -4.11
C LYS A 38 5.61 3.64 -4.07
N GLN A 39 5.98 2.94 -5.13
CA GLN A 39 7.34 2.46 -5.38
C GLN A 39 7.70 2.77 -6.83
N VAL A 40 8.81 3.46 -7.04
CA VAL A 40 9.30 3.88 -8.36
C VAL A 40 10.55 3.08 -8.70
N ASN A 41 10.54 2.42 -9.86
CA ASN A 41 11.65 1.62 -10.39
C ASN A 41 12.20 0.56 -9.41
N GLY A 42 11.35 0.04 -8.53
CA GLY A 42 11.75 -0.92 -7.49
C GLY A 42 12.60 -0.31 -6.36
N GLY A 43 12.63 1.01 -6.24
CA GLY A 43 13.30 1.73 -5.16
C GLY A 43 12.57 1.62 -3.82
N PRO A 44 12.84 2.56 -2.89
CA PRO A 44 12.16 2.61 -1.60
C PRO A 44 10.64 2.77 -1.74
N LEU A 45 9.89 2.27 -0.76
CA LEU A 45 8.49 2.61 -0.60
C LEU A 45 8.37 4.04 -0.07
N GLU A 46 7.48 4.82 -0.66
CA GLU A 46 7.17 6.19 -0.26
C GLU A 46 5.69 6.26 0.11
N ALA A 47 5.38 6.67 1.35
CA ALA A 47 4.01 6.74 1.82
C ALA A 47 3.21 7.78 1.01
N ILE A 48 1.95 7.46 0.72
CA ILE A 48 1.01 8.39 0.11
C ILE A 48 -0.25 8.51 0.96
N THR A 49 -0.90 9.65 0.88
CA THR A 49 -2.19 9.87 1.53
C THR A 49 -3.32 9.26 0.72
N VAL A 50 -4.29 8.68 1.41
CA VAL A 50 -5.55 8.17 0.84
C VAL A 50 -6.71 8.92 1.47
N HIS A 51 -7.64 9.37 0.65
CA HIS A 51 -8.87 10.00 1.11
C HIS A 51 -10.03 9.66 0.19
N GLY A 52 -11.15 9.22 0.74
CA GLY A 52 -12.32 8.84 -0.04
C GLY A 52 -12.04 7.67 -0.98
N GLY A 53 -11.10 6.79 -0.62
CA GLY A 53 -10.66 5.65 -1.42
C GLY A 53 -9.81 6.01 -2.65
N ALA A 54 -9.27 7.23 -2.68
CA ALA A 54 -8.35 7.69 -3.70
C ALA A 54 -7.00 8.08 -3.09
N GLY A 55 -5.91 7.58 -3.67
CA GLY A 55 -4.54 7.99 -3.39
C GLY A 55 -4.03 8.96 -4.46
N TYR A 56 -3.27 9.97 -4.04
CA TYR A 56 -2.72 10.98 -4.95
C TYR A 56 -1.21 11.03 -4.84
N THR A 57 -0.53 11.09 -5.99
CA THR A 57 0.93 11.25 -6.02
C THR A 57 1.40 11.89 -7.33
N ASN A 58 2.65 12.32 -7.36
CA ASN A 58 3.35 12.77 -8.57
C ASN A 58 4.47 11.80 -8.93
N LEU A 59 4.78 11.74 -10.23
CA LEU A 59 5.87 10.94 -10.79
C LEU A 59 6.71 11.81 -11.72
N ASP A 60 8.02 11.79 -11.53
CA ASP A 60 8.97 12.43 -12.44
C ASP A 60 9.21 11.51 -13.65
N LEU A 61 8.72 11.92 -14.82
CA LEU A 61 8.88 11.20 -16.08
C LEU A 61 9.96 11.80 -16.99
N ASN A 62 10.81 12.69 -16.47
CA ASN A 62 11.86 13.38 -17.23
C ASN A 62 13.07 12.50 -17.57
N PRO A 63 13.61 11.68 -16.66
CA PRO A 63 14.84 10.96 -16.94
C PRO A 63 14.62 9.82 -17.93
N ALA A 64 13.61 8.97 -17.69
CA ALA A 64 13.35 7.75 -18.45
C ALA A 64 11.90 7.27 -18.25
N ASP A 65 11.55 6.15 -18.89
CA ASP A 65 10.34 5.40 -18.54
C ASP A 65 10.39 5.00 -17.06
N VAL A 66 9.23 5.02 -16.41
CA VAL A 66 9.07 4.78 -14.98
C VAL A 66 8.19 3.56 -14.76
N ALA A 67 8.74 2.51 -14.17
CA ALA A 67 7.94 1.46 -13.57
C ALA A 67 7.42 1.96 -12.21
N VAL A 68 6.11 1.94 -12.01
CA VAL A 68 5.48 2.43 -10.79
C VAL A 68 4.52 1.39 -10.23
N VAL A 69 4.52 1.27 -8.91
CA VAL A 69 3.51 0.57 -8.14
C VAL A 69 2.90 1.57 -7.16
N VAL A 70 1.57 1.59 -7.03
CA VAL A 70 0.85 2.45 -6.08
C VAL A 70 -0.30 1.66 -5.46
N GLY A 71 -0.39 1.62 -4.14
CA GLY A 71 -1.44 0.85 -3.47
C GLY A 71 -1.12 0.56 -2.02
N HIS A 72 -1.75 -0.47 -1.47
CA HIS A 72 -1.51 -0.95 -0.11
C HIS A 72 -0.39 -2.00 -0.10
N PRO A 73 0.75 -1.73 0.55
CA PRO A 73 1.83 -2.73 0.69
C PRO A 73 1.38 -3.98 1.45
N VAL A 74 0.46 -3.82 2.40
CA VAL A 74 -0.17 -4.91 3.14
C VAL A 74 -1.68 -4.69 3.17
N THR A 75 -2.43 -5.76 2.97
CA THR A 75 -3.90 -5.79 3.06
C THR A 75 -4.34 -6.71 4.19
N CYS A 76 -5.61 -6.61 4.59
CA CYS A 76 -6.26 -7.54 5.51
C CYS A 76 -7.55 -8.06 4.87
N SER A 77 -7.79 -9.35 4.99
CA SER A 77 -9.04 -10.00 4.53
C SER A 77 -10.32 -9.42 5.14
N ASN A 78 -10.22 -8.70 6.25
CA ASN A 78 -11.33 -7.96 6.84
C ASN A 78 -11.11 -6.43 6.70
N PRO A 79 -11.90 -5.74 5.84
CA PRO A 79 -11.72 -4.30 5.58
C PRO A 79 -12.07 -3.39 6.76
N ALA A 80 -12.70 -3.91 7.83
CA ALA A 80 -12.96 -3.14 9.04
C ALA A 80 -11.69 -2.92 9.89
N VAL A 81 -10.66 -3.75 9.73
CA VAL A 81 -9.38 -3.60 10.42
C VAL A 81 -8.62 -2.41 9.82
N ARG A 82 -8.05 -1.57 10.68
CA ARG A 82 -7.16 -0.47 10.27
C ARG A 82 -5.72 -0.96 10.33
N LEU A 83 -4.93 -0.61 9.31
CA LEU A 83 -3.55 -1.04 9.18
C LEU A 83 -2.64 0.18 9.04
N VAL A 84 -1.68 0.30 9.96
CA VAL A 84 -0.54 1.18 9.79
C VAL A 84 0.67 0.31 9.48
N VAL A 85 1.24 0.51 8.30
CA VAL A 85 2.42 -0.24 7.84
C VAL A 85 3.62 0.69 7.86
N TRP A 86 4.70 0.20 8.46
CA TRP A 86 6.01 0.84 8.44
C TRP A 86 7.01 -0.12 7.82
N TRP A 87 7.91 0.39 6.99
CA TRP A 87 8.96 -0.39 6.35
C TRP A 87 10.33 0.08 6.85
N THR A 88 11.17 -0.87 7.21
CA THR A 88 12.53 -0.66 7.67
C THR A 88 13.50 -1.44 6.79
N GLU A 89 14.80 -1.23 6.97
CA GLU A 89 15.83 -2.08 6.34
C GLU A 89 15.72 -3.55 6.77
N SER A 90 15.09 -3.82 7.91
CA SER A 90 14.95 -5.14 8.52
C SER A 90 13.62 -5.83 8.24
N GLY A 91 12.69 -5.20 7.51
CA GLY A 91 11.42 -5.80 7.11
C GLY A 91 10.22 -4.86 7.18
N LEU A 92 9.03 -5.44 7.32
CA LEU A 92 7.77 -4.73 7.53
C LEU A 92 7.32 -4.83 9.00
N GLU A 93 6.91 -3.71 9.57
CA GLU A 93 6.12 -3.67 10.79
C GLU A 93 4.68 -3.29 10.46
N VAL A 94 3.73 -4.12 10.89
CA VAL A 94 2.30 -3.90 10.67
C VAL A 94 1.60 -3.75 12.01
N TYR A 95 1.02 -2.58 12.24
CA TYR A 95 0.14 -2.30 13.37
C TYR A 95 -1.30 -2.46 12.90
N ALA A 96 -1.96 -3.51 13.38
CA ALA A 96 -3.36 -3.81 13.07
C ALA A 96 -4.26 -3.41 14.25
N GLN A 97 -5.31 -2.65 13.96
CA GLN A 97 -6.29 -2.20 14.94
C GLN A 97 -7.70 -2.67 14.56
N ASN A 98 -8.41 -3.24 15.52
CA ASN A 98 -9.82 -3.56 15.40
C ASN A 98 -10.67 -2.44 16.03
N PRO A 99 -11.33 -1.58 15.24
CA PRO A 99 -12.15 -0.49 15.77
C PRO A 99 -13.55 -0.94 16.23
N THR A 100 -13.89 -2.22 16.10
CA THR A 100 -15.24 -2.73 16.37
C THR A 100 -15.38 -3.23 17.81
N ASN A 101 -16.62 -3.51 18.21
CA ASN A 101 -16.97 -4.07 19.52
C ASN A 101 -17.01 -5.62 19.53
N ALA A 102 -16.58 -6.28 18.46
CA ALA A 102 -16.49 -7.74 18.36
C ALA A 102 -15.05 -8.16 18.06
N ALA A 103 -14.66 -9.37 18.46
CA ALA A 103 -13.36 -9.91 18.06
C ALA A 103 -13.32 -10.15 16.54
N ILE A 104 -12.16 -9.90 15.93
CA ILE A 104 -11.91 -10.10 14.50
C ILE A 104 -10.68 -10.99 14.34
N THR A 105 -10.81 -12.04 13.54
CA THR A 105 -9.66 -12.74 12.97
C THR A 105 -9.53 -12.31 11.51
N CYS A 106 -8.33 -11.89 11.10
CA CYS A 106 -8.05 -11.64 9.70
C CYS A 106 -6.66 -12.12 9.29
N THR A 107 -6.56 -12.48 8.02
CA THR A 107 -5.30 -12.73 7.32
C THR A 107 -4.76 -11.44 6.75
N LEU A 108 -3.53 -11.08 7.12
CA LEU A 108 -2.70 -10.05 6.51
C LEU A 108 -1.97 -10.64 5.30
N HIS A 109 -1.95 -9.90 4.19
CA HIS A 109 -1.30 -10.30 2.95
C HIS A 109 -0.38 -9.17 2.46
N ALA A 110 0.91 -9.47 2.28
CA ALA A 110 1.86 -8.55 1.67
C ALA A 110 1.67 -8.56 0.14
N SER A 111 1.59 -7.39 -0.49
CA SER A 111 1.28 -7.29 -1.91
C SER A 111 2.49 -7.71 -2.77
N ASP A 112 2.27 -8.68 -3.67
CA ASP A 112 3.27 -9.13 -4.65
C ASP A 112 3.63 -8.07 -5.69
N ALA A 113 2.83 -6.99 -5.79
CA ALA A 113 3.12 -5.90 -6.70
C ALA A 113 4.36 -5.10 -6.26
N PHE A 114 4.59 -4.98 -4.95
CA PHE A 114 5.71 -4.22 -4.40
C PHE A 114 6.96 -5.09 -4.31
N LYS A 115 8.07 -4.61 -4.86
CA LYS A 115 9.35 -5.31 -4.80
C LYS A 115 9.96 -5.18 -3.41
N GLY A 116 10.52 -6.28 -2.91
CA GLY A 116 11.26 -6.32 -1.65
C GLY A 116 10.41 -6.52 -0.40
N LEU A 117 9.09 -6.69 -0.55
CA LEU A 117 8.24 -7.10 0.57
C LEU A 117 8.39 -8.61 0.85
N PRO A 118 8.28 -9.05 2.11
CA PRO A 118 8.26 -10.47 2.45
C PRO A 118 7.04 -11.14 1.82
N ALA A 119 7.22 -12.38 1.34
CA ALA A 119 6.14 -13.16 0.78
C ALA A 119 5.27 -13.84 1.87
N GLY A 120 4.02 -14.12 1.51
CA GLY A 120 3.10 -14.98 2.26
C GLY A 120 2.03 -14.23 3.04
N GLU A 121 1.49 -14.92 4.05
CA GLU A 121 0.36 -14.44 4.85
C GLU A 121 0.62 -14.56 6.36
N LYS A 122 0.01 -13.68 7.15
CA LYS A 122 -0.01 -13.76 8.62
C LYS A 122 -1.43 -13.67 9.12
N THR A 123 -1.89 -14.67 9.89
CA THR A 123 -3.18 -14.58 10.58
C THR A 123 -3.02 -13.86 11.91
N VAL A 124 -3.89 -12.88 12.16
CA VAL A 124 -3.97 -12.15 13.44
C VAL A 124 -5.39 -12.23 13.99
N THR A 125 -5.50 -12.42 15.29
CA THR A 125 -6.76 -12.33 16.03
C THR A 125 -6.70 -11.12 16.95
N LEU A 126 -7.65 -10.21 16.77
CA LEU A 126 -7.78 -8.96 17.49
C LEU A 126 -9.03 -9.02 18.37
N ALA A 127 -8.88 -8.75 19.66
CA ALA A 127 -10.03 -8.53 20.53
C ALA A 127 -10.85 -7.31 20.07
N ALA A 128 -12.08 -7.16 20.58
CA ALA A 128 -12.87 -5.95 20.40
C ALA A 128 -12.08 -4.72 20.87
N GLY A 129 -11.96 -3.68 20.04
CA GLY A 129 -11.14 -2.49 20.32
C GLY A 129 -9.63 -2.75 20.39
N GLY A 130 -9.17 -3.97 20.10
CA GLY A 130 -7.80 -4.41 20.32
C GLY A 130 -6.82 -3.98 19.22
N VAL A 131 -5.53 -4.09 19.54
CA VAL A 131 -4.40 -3.85 18.64
C VAL A 131 -3.43 -5.01 18.66
N ALA A 132 -2.71 -5.21 17.56
CA ALA A 132 -1.56 -6.11 17.48
C ALA A 132 -0.47 -5.48 16.62
N SER A 133 0.78 -5.81 16.93
CA SER A 133 1.91 -5.53 16.05
C SER A 133 2.42 -6.85 15.49
N VAL A 134 2.68 -6.87 14.19
CA VAL A 134 3.21 -8.02 13.45
C VAL A 134 4.47 -7.57 12.75
N SER A 135 5.61 -8.16 13.13
CA SER A 135 6.87 -8.00 12.41
C SER A 135 6.99 -9.07 11.33
N TRP A 136 7.37 -8.66 10.14
CA TRP A 136 7.50 -9.50 8.96
C TRP A 136 8.89 -9.30 8.36
N GLN A 137 9.76 -10.28 8.61
CA GLN A 137 11.12 -10.36 8.10
C GLN A 137 11.17 -11.24 6.86
#